data_AF-A0A8X6QBA1-F1
#
_entry.id   AF-A0A8X6QBA1-F1
#
_cell.length_a   1.000
_cell.length_b   1.000
_cell.length_c   1.000
_cell.angle_alpha   90.00
_cell.angle_beta   90.00
_cell.angle_gamma   90.00
#
_symmetry.space_group_name_H-M   'P 1'
#
loop_
_entity.id
_entity.type
_entity.pdbx_description
1 polymer ?
#
loop_
_entity_poly.entity_id
_entity_poly.type
_entity_poly.pdbx_seq_one_letter_code
_entity_poly.pdbx_strand_id
1 'polypeptide(L)'
;MKFLTLVTTGTYGHGKRFDDTVSLGKHIIKELVNHLLELSQNVHGKKVLIYLMNPRDPHYIHPDVINILKQGDNNETSKKDPEIRHSELKALIAEPLLNFIKSNIQTLYTKNAFCHFTIVILKHVGGNREEAFQSIADLVVEPYVVQNKDKHPVEHPGSHFMFKQLVIQDKEESNDGVKFSEVLIQTVPKLVFKSWMECNRGAFLLISMLETELPSVVERIKEELTGCKTYLSKKEYVGAKILLKKLKNL
;
A
#
# COMPACT_ATOMS: atom_id res chain seq x y z
N MET A 1 14.72 -18.45 -2.91
CA MET A 1 15.73 -18.37 -3.99
C MET A 1 15.36 -19.24 -5.18
N LYS A 2 15.06 -20.54 -5.00
CA LYS A 2 14.66 -21.44 -6.11
C LYS A 2 13.58 -20.84 -7.03
N PHE A 3 12.49 -20.28 -6.49
CA PHE A 3 11.44 -19.61 -7.28
C PHE A 3 11.93 -18.41 -8.11
N LEU A 4 12.75 -17.52 -7.53
CA LEU A 4 13.23 -16.33 -8.22
C LEU A 4 14.26 -16.69 -9.30
N THR A 5 15.15 -17.64 -9.01
CA THR A 5 16.08 -18.21 -10.00
C THR A 5 15.28 -18.87 -11.13
N LEU A 6 14.24 -19.63 -10.80
CA LEU A 6 13.35 -20.28 -11.77
C LEU A 6 12.66 -19.27 -12.70
N VAL A 7 12.14 -18.17 -12.16
CA VAL A 7 11.49 -17.07 -12.91
C VAL A 7 12.46 -16.38 -13.89
N THR A 8 13.77 -16.38 -13.60
CA THR A 8 14.78 -15.73 -14.45
C THR A 8 15.53 -16.65 -15.40
N THR A 9 15.61 -17.95 -15.13
CA THR A 9 16.41 -18.89 -15.95
C THR A 9 15.60 -19.65 -17.00
N GLY A 10 14.30 -19.38 -17.13
CA GLY A 10 13.51 -19.83 -18.28
C GLY A 10 13.13 -21.31 -18.32
N THR A 11 13.36 -22.08 -17.25
CA THR A 11 13.02 -23.52 -17.21
C THR A 11 12.31 -23.93 -15.91
N TYR A 12 11.10 -24.50 -16.03
CA TYR A 12 10.40 -25.20 -14.94
C TYR A 12 9.66 -26.41 -15.50
N GLY A 13 10.02 -27.62 -15.06
CA GLY A 13 9.32 -28.87 -15.37
C GLY A 13 9.17 -29.21 -16.86
N HIS A 14 9.72 -30.35 -17.31
CA HIS A 14 9.49 -30.90 -18.66
C HIS A 14 9.62 -29.89 -19.83
N GLY A 15 10.64 -29.03 -19.82
CA GLY A 15 10.98 -28.20 -20.98
C GLY A 15 9.97 -27.10 -21.36
N LYS A 16 9.06 -26.72 -20.46
CA LYS A 16 8.12 -25.61 -20.72
C LYS A 16 8.81 -24.25 -20.58
N ARG A 17 8.64 -23.41 -21.61
CA ARG A 17 9.22 -22.06 -21.73
C ARG A 17 8.44 -21.07 -20.85
N PHE A 18 9.14 -20.16 -20.17
CA PHE A 18 8.51 -19.09 -19.36
C PHE A 18 7.70 -18.06 -20.18
N ASP A 19 7.72 -18.16 -21.51
CA ASP A 19 6.83 -17.43 -22.39
C ASP A 19 5.36 -17.86 -22.25
N ASP A 20 5.10 -19.08 -21.77
CA ASP A 20 3.74 -19.59 -21.49
C ASP A 20 3.26 -19.13 -20.11
N THR A 21 2.95 -17.84 -20.01
CA THR A 21 2.38 -17.21 -18.80
C THR A 21 1.03 -17.79 -18.41
N VAL A 22 0.28 -18.38 -19.35
CA VAL A 22 -0.97 -19.11 -19.07
C VAL A 22 -0.67 -20.34 -18.22
N SER A 23 0.35 -21.14 -18.57
CA SER A 23 0.75 -22.30 -17.78
C SER A 23 1.35 -21.90 -16.43
N LEU A 24 2.16 -20.83 -16.39
CA LEU A 24 2.68 -20.27 -15.13
C LEU A 24 1.54 -19.80 -14.21
N GLY A 25 0.53 -19.15 -14.78
CA GLY A 25 -0.68 -18.75 -14.07
C GLY A 25 -1.37 -19.93 -13.40
N LYS A 26 -1.61 -21.00 -14.18
CA LYS A 26 -2.33 -22.19 -13.72
C LYS A 26 -1.65 -22.95 -12.58
N HIS A 27 -0.31 -22.99 -12.54
CA HIS A 27 0.41 -23.84 -11.59
C HIS A 27 1.12 -23.04 -10.51
N ILE A 28 1.82 -21.96 -10.89
CA ILE A 28 2.70 -21.23 -9.98
C ILE A 28 1.94 -20.11 -9.29
N ILE A 29 1.28 -19.23 -10.06
CA ILE A 29 0.53 -18.11 -9.48
C ILE A 29 -0.62 -18.63 -8.61
N LYS A 30 -1.35 -19.66 -9.08
CA LYS A 30 -2.39 -20.32 -8.28
C LYS A 30 -1.89 -20.79 -6.91
N GLU A 31 -0.71 -21.41 -6.85
CA GLU A 31 -0.13 -21.87 -5.59
C GLU A 31 0.26 -20.69 -4.69
N LEU A 32 0.86 -19.63 -5.25
CA LEU A 32 1.14 -18.42 -4.48
C LEU A 32 -0.14 -17.79 -3.91
N VAL A 33 -1.23 -17.76 -4.70
CA VAL A 33 -2.53 -17.23 -4.28
C VAL A 33 -3.09 -18.02 -3.09
N ASN A 34 -3.01 -19.35 -3.14
CA ASN A 34 -3.48 -20.22 -2.04
C ASN A 34 -2.72 -20.00 -0.72
N HIS A 35 -1.48 -19.50 -0.79
CA HIS A 35 -0.60 -19.31 0.36
C HIS A 35 -0.29 -17.82 0.66
N LEU A 36 -1.10 -16.87 0.18
CA LEU A 36 -0.81 -15.42 0.34
C LEU A 36 -0.61 -14.99 1.79
N LEU A 37 -1.41 -15.52 2.73
CA LEU A 37 -1.28 -15.15 4.14
C LEU A 37 0.10 -15.57 4.69
N GLU A 38 0.49 -16.82 4.46
CA GLU A 38 1.79 -17.35 4.87
C GLU A 38 2.94 -16.57 4.22
N LEU A 39 2.85 -16.34 2.91
CA LEU A 39 3.86 -15.61 2.13
C LEU A 39 4.00 -14.15 2.60
N SER A 40 2.90 -13.48 2.96
CA SER A 40 2.91 -12.11 3.46
C SER A 40 3.61 -11.97 4.82
N GLN A 41 3.57 -13.03 5.63
CA GLN A 41 4.24 -13.08 6.93
C GLN A 41 5.71 -13.50 6.80
N ASN A 42 6.07 -14.18 5.72
CA ASN A 42 7.44 -14.59 5.43
C ASN A 42 8.26 -13.47 4.76
N VAL A 43 9.49 -13.23 5.25
CA VAL A 43 10.39 -12.19 4.69
C VAL A 43 10.76 -12.46 3.23
N HIS A 44 10.95 -13.73 2.85
CA HIS A 44 11.25 -14.12 1.48
C HIS A 44 9.98 -14.25 0.63
N GLY A 45 8.86 -14.69 1.21
CA GLY A 45 7.56 -14.74 0.53
C GLY A 45 7.13 -13.38 0.00
N LYS A 46 7.24 -12.33 0.83
CA LYS A 46 7.02 -10.94 0.39
C LYS A 46 7.89 -10.53 -0.80
N LYS A 47 9.18 -10.89 -0.80
CA LYS A 47 10.08 -10.56 -1.92
C LYS A 47 9.64 -11.22 -3.23
N VAL A 48 9.11 -12.45 -3.16
CA VAL A 48 8.55 -13.13 -4.34
C VAL A 48 7.33 -12.37 -4.87
N LEU A 49 6.40 -11.98 -3.99
CA LEU A 49 5.20 -11.24 -4.38
C LEU A 49 5.53 -9.84 -4.91
N ILE A 50 6.48 -9.13 -4.30
CA ILE A 50 6.95 -7.82 -4.77
C ILE A 50 7.58 -7.94 -6.16
N TYR A 51 8.39 -8.98 -6.41
CA TYR A 51 9.01 -9.19 -7.72
C TYR A 51 8.00 -9.35 -8.85
N LEU A 52 6.80 -9.89 -8.57
CA LEU A 52 5.73 -10.01 -9.56
C LEU A 52 5.06 -8.68 -9.91
N MET A 53 5.19 -7.65 -9.07
CA MET A 53 4.56 -6.34 -9.29
C MET A 53 5.54 -5.29 -9.79
N ASN A 54 6.77 -5.34 -9.28
CA ASN A 54 7.84 -4.40 -9.57
C ASN A 54 9.20 -5.13 -9.51
N PRO A 55 9.58 -5.82 -10.60
CA PRO A 55 10.76 -6.68 -10.64
C PRO A 55 12.03 -5.85 -10.56
N ARG A 56 13.04 -6.40 -9.88
CA ARG A 56 14.41 -5.87 -9.85
C ARG A 56 14.56 -4.44 -9.32
N ASP A 57 13.60 -3.97 -8.53
CA ASP A 57 13.71 -2.68 -7.85
C ASP A 57 14.70 -2.80 -6.66
N PRO A 58 15.79 -1.99 -6.64
CA PRO A 58 16.79 -2.02 -5.58
C PRO A 58 16.27 -1.60 -4.20
N HIS A 59 15.10 -0.94 -4.12
CA HIS A 59 14.46 -0.63 -2.84
C HIS A 59 13.99 -1.90 -2.10
N TYR A 60 13.69 -2.97 -2.84
CA TYR A 60 13.13 -4.21 -2.27
C TYR A 60 14.07 -5.41 -2.39
N ILE A 61 14.99 -5.37 -3.35
CA ILE A 61 15.86 -6.50 -3.70
C ILE A 61 17.30 -6.04 -3.69
N HIS A 62 18.15 -6.78 -2.97
CA HIS A 62 19.57 -6.46 -2.89
C HIS A 62 20.22 -6.43 -4.28
N PRO A 63 21.10 -5.46 -4.58
CA PRO A 63 21.77 -5.35 -5.88
C PRO A 63 22.44 -6.64 -6.35
N ASP A 64 23.07 -7.41 -5.46
CA ASP A 64 23.69 -8.70 -5.84
C ASP A 64 22.67 -9.73 -6.33
N VAL A 65 21.48 -9.75 -5.72
CA VAL A 65 20.40 -10.63 -6.18
C VAL A 65 19.91 -10.15 -7.55
N ILE A 66 19.76 -8.85 -7.76
CA ILE A 66 19.42 -8.28 -9.07
C ILE A 66 20.47 -8.68 -10.12
N ASN A 67 21.76 -8.61 -9.79
CA ASN A 67 22.84 -8.99 -10.67
C ASN A 67 22.79 -10.47 -11.04
N ILE A 68 22.51 -11.35 -10.09
CA ILE A 68 22.29 -12.78 -10.35
C ILE A 68 21.09 -12.98 -11.29
N LEU A 69 19.98 -12.29 -11.03
CA LEU A 69 18.76 -12.39 -11.84
C LEU A 69 18.96 -11.92 -13.29
N LYS A 70 19.81 -10.91 -13.51
CA LYS A 70 20.17 -10.40 -14.85
C LYS A 70 20.99 -11.39 -15.68
N GLN A 71 21.68 -12.34 -15.06
CA GLN A 71 22.46 -13.36 -15.79
C GLN A 71 21.58 -14.29 -16.63
N GLY A 72 20.27 -14.39 -16.33
CA GLY A 72 19.31 -15.17 -17.10
C GLY A 72 18.66 -14.42 -18.28
N ASP A 73 18.96 -13.12 -18.46
CA ASP A 73 18.40 -12.30 -19.53
C ASP A 73 18.91 -12.73 -20.90
N ASN A 74 18.09 -12.54 -21.93
CA ASN A 74 18.43 -12.83 -23.33
C ASN A 74 18.89 -14.29 -23.58
N ASN A 75 18.42 -15.24 -22.76
CA ASN A 75 18.66 -16.66 -22.99
C ASN A 75 17.99 -17.14 -24.29
N GLU A 76 18.52 -18.20 -24.89
CA GLU A 76 18.08 -18.72 -26.20
C GLU A 76 16.59 -19.16 -26.25
N THR A 77 15.99 -19.43 -25.10
CA THR A 77 14.67 -20.06 -24.99
C THR A 77 13.53 -19.09 -24.72
N SER A 78 13.84 -17.89 -24.22
CA SER A 78 12.90 -16.83 -23.86
C SER A 78 12.77 -15.85 -25.02
N LYS A 79 11.68 -15.97 -25.78
CA LYS A 79 11.43 -15.18 -26.99
C LYS A 79 10.42 -14.06 -26.76
N LYS A 80 9.58 -14.16 -25.72
CA LYS A 80 8.65 -13.10 -25.34
C LYS A 80 9.42 -11.92 -24.74
N ASP A 81 9.00 -10.71 -25.10
CA ASP A 81 9.50 -9.48 -24.51
C ASP A 81 9.35 -9.51 -22.96
N PRO A 82 10.39 -9.13 -22.20
CA PRO A 82 10.37 -9.17 -20.74
C PRO A 82 9.25 -8.33 -20.10
N GLU A 83 8.96 -7.15 -20.65
CA GLU A 83 7.94 -6.25 -20.11
C GLU A 83 6.53 -6.79 -20.40
N ILE A 84 6.32 -7.35 -21.59
CA ILE A 84 5.08 -8.06 -21.91
C ILE A 84 4.89 -9.25 -20.95
N ARG A 85 5.92 -10.08 -20.76
CA ARG A 85 5.84 -11.22 -19.82
C ARG A 85 5.53 -10.77 -18.40
N HIS A 86 6.18 -9.71 -17.93
CA HIS A 86 5.96 -9.17 -16.59
C HIS A 86 4.55 -8.61 -16.44
N SER A 87 4.06 -7.81 -17.38
CA SER A 87 2.70 -7.26 -17.34
C SER A 87 1.63 -8.36 -17.29
N GLU A 88 1.78 -9.44 -18.06
CA GLU A 88 0.89 -10.60 -18.00
C GLU A 88 0.90 -11.28 -16.62
N LEU A 89 2.09 -11.50 -16.04
CA LEU A 89 2.22 -12.11 -14.70
C LEU A 89 1.64 -11.21 -13.60
N LYS A 90 1.89 -9.91 -13.70
CA LYS A 90 1.37 -8.89 -12.78
C LYS A 90 -0.15 -8.85 -12.82
N ALA A 91 -0.76 -8.92 -14.01
CA ALA A 91 -2.21 -8.95 -14.17
C ALA A 91 -2.83 -10.18 -13.49
N LEU A 92 -2.17 -11.34 -13.54
CA LEU A 92 -2.66 -12.58 -12.92
C LEU A 92 -2.72 -12.53 -11.38
N ILE A 93 -1.84 -11.75 -10.75
CA ILE A 93 -1.74 -11.68 -9.27
C ILE A 93 -2.39 -10.42 -8.69
N ALA A 94 -2.70 -9.42 -9.52
CA ALA A 94 -3.22 -8.13 -9.09
C ALA A 94 -4.52 -8.22 -8.28
N GLU A 95 -5.58 -8.77 -8.86
CA GLU A 95 -6.88 -8.92 -8.19
C GLU A 95 -6.78 -9.82 -6.93
N PRO A 96 -6.08 -10.98 -6.95
CA PRO A 96 -5.85 -11.76 -5.73
C PRO A 96 -5.20 -10.97 -4.58
N LEU A 97 -4.23 -10.09 -4.87
CA LEU A 97 -3.58 -9.27 -3.84
C LEU A 97 -4.51 -8.18 -3.29
N LEU A 98 -5.31 -7.55 -4.15
CA LEU A 98 -6.30 -6.55 -3.74
C LEU A 98 -7.36 -7.19 -2.83
N ASN A 99 -7.90 -8.35 -3.23
CA ASN A 99 -8.84 -9.12 -2.43
C ASN A 99 -8.21 -9.58 -1.11
N PHE A 100 -6.94 -9.99 -1.13
CA PHE A 100 -6.22 -10.36 0.08
C PHE A 100 -6.11 -9.20 1.08
N ILE A 101 -5.82 -7.98 0.63
CA ILE A 101 -5.83 -6.78 1.49
C ILE A 101 -7.24 -6.58 2.07
N LYS A 102 -8.25 -6.51 1.20
CA LYS A 102 -9.66 -6.30 1.59
C LYS A 102 -10.11 -7.28 2.68
N SER A 103 -9.80 -8.57 2.52
CA SER A 103 -10.24 -9.62 3.45
C SER A 103 -9.46 -9.68 4.77
N ASN A 104 -8.25 -9.13 4.84
CA ASN A 104 -7.35 -9.34 5.98
C ASN A 104 -6.97 -8.06 6.73
N ILE A 105 -7.24 -6.88 6.17
CA ILE A 105 -6.75 -5.62 6.76
C ILE A 105 -7.29 -5.39 8.17
N GLN A 106 -8.56 -5.73 8.42
CA GLN A 106 -9.21 -5.59 9.74
C GLN A 106 -8.50 -6.35 10.86
N THR A 107 -7.80 -7.44 10.54
CA THR A 107 -7.09 -8.26 11.53
C THR A 107 -5.58 -8.02 11.54
N LEU A 108 -5.00 -7.61 10.41
CA LEU A 108 -3.55 -7.52 10.23
C LEU A 108 -2.98 -6.11 10.23
N TYR A 109 -3.80 -5.04 10.30
CA TYR A 109 -3.30 -3.66 10.40
C TYR A 109 -2.41 -3.40 11.63
N THR A 110 -2.47 -4.29 12.63
CA THR A 110 -1.61 -4.21 13.81
C THR A 110 -0.19 -4.77 13.57
N LYS A 111 0.03 -5.46 12.45
CA LYS A 111 1.32 -6.05 12.10
C LYS A 111 2.10 -5.10 11.18
N ASN A 112 3.12 -4.43 11.72
CA ASN A 112 3.95 -3.47 10.95
C ASN A 112 4.46 -4.04 9.62
N ALA A 113 4.88 -5.30 9.63
CA ALA A 113 5.37 -6.00 8.45
C ALA A 113 4.29 -6.19 7.36
N PHE A 114 3.03 -6.37 7.77
CA PHE A 114 1.89 -6.45 6.87
C PHE A 114 1.52 -5.07 6.34
N CYS A 115 1.42 -4.06 7.21
CA CYS A 115 1.18 -2.67 6.80
C CYS A 115 2.20 -2.19 5.76
N HIS A 116 3.49 -2.45 5.98
CA HIS A 116 4.52 -2.11 5.00
C HIS A 116 4.31 -2.85 3.67
N PHE A 117 3.95 -4.13 3.73
CA PHE A 117 3.67 -4.90 2.52
C PHE A 117 2.44 -4.37 1.77
N THR A 118 1.38 -3.97 2.47
CA THR A 118 0.18 -3.32 1.90
C THR A 118 0.52 -2.03 1.17
N ILE A 119 1.37 -1.17 1.75
CA ILE A 119 1.88 0.06 1.11
C ILE A 119 2.58 -0.25 -0.21
N VAL A 120 3.39 -1.32 -0.25
CA VAL A 120 4.13 -1.73 -1.45
C VAL A 120 3.20 -2.33 -2.50
N ILE A 121 2.23 -3.16 -2.11
CA ILE A 121 1.22 -3.69 -3.03
C ILE A 121 0.46 -2.54 -3.66
N LEU A 122 -0.14 -1.64 -2.87
CA LEU A 122 -1.02 -0.58 -3.40
C LEU A 122 -0.26 0.45 -4.24
N LYS A 123 1.05 0.59 -4.04
CA LYS A 123 1.91 1.40 -4.92
C LYS A 123 2.08 0.78 -6.31
N HIS A 124 2.26 -0.54 -6.38
CA HIS A 124 2.72 -1.19 -7.60
C HIS A 124 1.66 -2.05 -8.30
N VAL A 125 0.61 -2.48 -7.62
CA VAL A 125 -0.40 -3.37 -8.17
C VAL A 125 -1.15 -2.72 -9.34
N GLY A 126 -1.51 -3.52 -10.34
CA GLY A 126 -2.44 -3.09 -11.39
C GLY A 126 -3.89 -3.25 -10.96
N GLY A 127 -4.83 -2.86 -11.82
CA GLY A 127 -6.27 -2.98 -11.55
C GLY A 127 -6.83 -1.86 -10.69
N ASN A 128 -8.10 -1.98 -10.30
CA ASN A 128 -8.81 -0.97 -9.51
C ASN A 128 -8.56 -1.17 -8.00
N ARG A 129 -7.94 -0.18 -7.34
CA ARG A 129 -7.61 -0.23 -5.89
C ARG A 129 -8.72 0.25 -4.96
N GLU A 130 -9.84 0.75 -5.49
CA GLU A 130 -10.91 1.41 -4.74
C GLU A 130 -11.42 0.59 -3.55
N GLU A 131 -11.81 -0.67 -3.75
CA GLU A 131 -12.33 -1.49 -2.64
C GLU A 131 -11.27 -1.81 -1.59
N ALA A 132 -10.00 -1.96 -1.99
CA ALA A 132 -8.90 -2.18 -1.06
C ALA A 132 -8.64 -0.92 -0.22
N PHE A 133 -8.65 0.27 -0.85
CA PHE A 133 -8.56 1.54 -0.14
C PHE A 133 -9.76 1.78 0.78
N GLN A 134 -10.98 1.46 0.34
CA GLN A 134 -12.19 1.56 1.15
C GLN A 134 -12.05 0.69 2.41
N SER A 135 -11.62 -0.57 2.28
CA SER A 135 -11.41 -1.45 3.44
C SER A 135 -10.36 -0.94 4.43
N ILE A 136 -9.38 -0.18 3.96
CA ILE A 136 -8.36 0.48 4.80
C ILE A 136 -8.97 1.71 5.48
N ALA A 137 -9.77 2.51 4.76
CA ALA A 137 -10.46 3.68 5.30
C ALA A 137 -11.51 3.28 6.36
N ASP A 138 -12.17 2.14 6.18
CA ASP A 138 -13.12 1.57 7.13
C ASP A 138 -12.52 1.32 8.53
N LEU A 139 -11.18 1.20 8.64
CA LEU A 139 -10.50 1.08 9.93
C LEU A 139 -10.65 2.32 10.82
N VAL A 140 -10.93 3.49 10.24
CA VAL A 140 -10.89 4.79 10.94
C VAL A 140 -12.20 5.56 10.84
N VAL A 141 -13.32 4.87 10.61
CA VAL A 141 -14.66 5.45 10.61
C VAL A 141 -15.14 5.83 12.01
N GLU A 142 -14.65 5.13 13.03
CA GLU A 142 -14.94 5.46 14.42
C GLU A 142 -14.09 6.66 14.88
N PRO A 143 -14.63 7.58 15.70
CA PRO A 143 -13.85 8.65 16.28
C PRO A 143 -12.71 8.15 17.18
N TYR A 144 -11.57 8.83 17.09
CA TYR A 144 -10.49 8.69 18.04
C TYR A 144 -10.88 9.38 19.37
N VAL A 145 -10.74 8.66 20.47
CA VAL A 145 -10.91 9.20 21.82
C VAL A 145 -9.80 8.67 22.72
N VAL A 146 -9.46 9.38 23.78
CA VAL A 146 -8.37 8.98 24.69
C VAL A 146 -8.58 7.57 25.26
N GLN A 147 -9.83 7.14 25.42
CA GLN A 147 -10.21 5.82 25.91
C GLN A 147 -9.91 4.68 24.92
N ASN A 148 -9.86 4.95 23.61
CA ASN A 148 -9.57 3.95 22.58
C ASN A 148 -8.17 4.09 21.98
N LYS A 149 -7.30 4.95 22.56
CA LYS A 149 -5.97 5.28 22.03
C LYS A 149 -5.12 4.06 21.63
N ASP A 150 -5.12 3.02 22.46
CA ASP A 150 -4.25 1.84 22.29
C ASP A 150 -4.77 0.88 21.21
N LYS A 151 -6.01 1.08 20.76
CA LYS A 151 -6.69 0.25 19.75
C LYS A 151 -7.01 1.01 18.48
N HIS A 152 -7.04 2.34 18.53
CA HIS A 152 -7.48 3.13 17.39
C HIS A 152 -6.44 3.11 16.26
N PRO A 153 -6.82 2.73 15.02
CA PRO A 153 -5.84 2.53 13.94
C PRO A 153 -5.04 3.79 13.56
N VAL A 154 -5.62 4.98 13.73
CA VAL A 154 -4.91 6.26 13.49
C VAL A 154 -3.66 6.45 14.37
N GLU A 155 -3.66 5.87 15.58
CA GLU A 155 -2.54 5.99 16.52
C GLU A 155 -1.73 4.70 16.64
N HIS A 156 -2.23 3.57 16.15
CA HIS A 156 -1.51 2.30 16.22
C HIS A 156 -0.18 2.33 15.42
N PRO A 157 0.96 1.83 15.97
CA PRO A 157 2.30 1.88 15.36
C PRO A 157 2.42 1.39 13.91
N GLY A 158 1.67 0.35 13.53
CA GLY A 158 1.70 -0.20 12.17
C GLY A 158 0.90 0.63 11.16
N SER A 159 -0.38 0.87 11.47
CA SER A 159 -1.33 1.49 10.56
C SER A 159 -1.15 3.00 10.42
N HIS A 160 -0.70 3.73 11.45
CA HIS A 160 -0.51 5.18 11.31
C HIS A 160 0.47 5.53 10.19
N PHE A 161 1.52 4.71 10.03
CA PHE A 161 2.50 4.90 8.98
C PHE A 161 1.92 4.51 7.62
N MET A 162 1.14 3.43 7.55
CA MET A 162 0.41 3.02 6.36
C MET A 162 -0.49 4.14 5.83
N PHE A 163 -1.38 4.69 6.67
CA PHE A 163 -2.26 5.79 6.26
C PHE A 163 -1.46 6.97 5.71
N LYS A 164 -0.42 7.40 6.44
CA LYS A 164 0.43 8.51 5.99
C LYS A 164 1.09 8.22 4.65
N GLN A 165 1.66 7.03 4.45
CA GLN A 165 2.33 6.70 3.19
C GLN A 165 1.36 6.58 2.03
N LEU A 166 0.16 6.03 2.24
CA LEU A 166 -0.86 5.96 1.19
C LEU A 166 -1.31 7.36 0.75
N VAL A 167 -1.50 8.29 1.69
CA VAL A 167 -1.79 9.70 1.37
C VAL A 167 -0.64 10.37 0.60
N ILE A 168 0.62 10.08 0.97
CA ILE A 168 1.79 10.62 0.26
C ILE A 168 1.87 10.07 -1.17
N GLN A 169 1.53 8.80 -1.37
CA GLN A 169 1.52 8.14 -2.68
C GLN A 169 0.48 8.71 -3.64
N ASP A 170 -0.53 9.43 -3.16
CA ASP A 170 -1.52 10.07 -4.04
C ASP A 170 -0.89 11.11 -5.00
N LYS A 171 0.30 11.62 -4.66
CA LYS A 171 1.09 12.51 -5.54
C LYS A 171 1.68 11.79 -6.76
N GLU A 172 1.77 10.46 -6.71
CA GLU A 172 2.24 9.65 -7.83
C GLU A 172 1.07 9.34 -8.77
N GLU A 173 1.33 9.29 -10.08
CA GLU A 173 0.33 8.89 -11.06
C GLU A 173 0.01 7.39 -10.94
N SER A 174 -1.27 7.05 -11.10
CA SER A 174 -1.73 5.66 -11.07
C SER A 174 -2.64 5.36 -12.25
N ASN A 175 -2.58 4.13 -12.76
CA ASN A 175 -3.32 3.73 -13.96
C ASN A 175 -4.84 3.73 -13.76
N ASP A 176 -5.32 3.58 -12.53
CA ASP A 176 -6.75 3.57 -12.18
C ASP A 176 -7.29 4.97 -11.80
N GLY A 177 -6.41 5.97 -11.64
CA GLY A 177 -6.76 7.31 -11.17
C GLY A 177 -7.25 7.38 -9.71
N VAL A 178 -7.35 6.26 -8.99
CA VAL A 178 -7.90 6.22 -7.63
C VAL A 178 -6.87 6.72 -6.62
N LYS A 179 -7.27 7.68 -5.79
CA LYS A 179 -6.45 8.26 -4.72
C LYS A 179 -6.97 7.82 -3.35
N PHE A 180 -6.07 7.39 -2.46
CA PHE A 180 -6.45 6.90 -1.13
C PHE A 180 -7.10 8.00 -0.29
N SER A 181 -6.57 9.22 -0.33
CA SER A 181 -7.13 10.34 0.44
C SER A 181 -8.53 10.77 -0.01
N GLU A 182 -8.86 10.59 -1.30
CA GLU A 182 -10.22 10.81 -1.81
C GLU A 182 -11.20 9.74 -1.32
N VAL A 183 -10.80 8.46 -1.38
CA VAL A 183 -11.57 7.39 -0.76
C VAL A 183 -11.76 7.64 0.73
N LEU A 184 -10.70 8.06 1.44
CA LEU A 184 -10.74 8.33 2.87
C LEU A 184 -11.78 9.40 3.25
N ILE A 185 -11.89 10.51 2.49
CA ILE A 185 -12.89 11.55 2.77
C ILE A 185 -14.32 11.15 2.39
N GLN A 186 -14.49 10.18 1.50
CA GLN A 186 -15.79 9.62 1.11
C GLN A 186 -16.26 8.59 2.15
N THR A 187 -15.35 7.78 2.67
CA THR A 187 -15.61 6.75 3.67
C THR A 187 -15.86 7.32 5.06
N VAL A 188 -14.97 8.22 5.52
CA VAL A 188 -14.93 8.63 6.92
C VAL A 188 -16.02 9.67 7.19
N PRO A 189 -16.92 9.43 8.18
CA PRO A 189 -18.00 10.35 8.50
C PRO A 189 -17.50 11.75 8.87
N LYS A 190 -18.40 12.73 8.71
CA LYS A 190 -18.15 14.09 9.21
C LYS A 190 -17.83 14.08 10.70
N LEU A 191 -17.04 15.05 11.17
CA LEU A 191 -16.57 15.21 12.55
C LEU A 191 -15.53 14.18 13.04
N VAL A 192 -15.37 13.02 12.40
CA VAL A 192 -14.36 12.03 12.79
C VAL A 192 -12.95 12.59 12.61
N PHE A 193 -12.69 13.35 11.54
CA PHE A 193 -11.40 14.00 11.32
C PHE A 193 -10.99 14.95 12.45
N LYS A 194 -11.94 15.65 13.08
CA LYS A 194 -11.64 16.51 14.25
C LYS A 194 -11.06 15.71 15.40
N SER A 195 -11.57 14.49 15.61
CA SER A 195 -11.13 13.61 16.69
C SER A 195 -9.65 13.21 16.57
N TRP A 196 -9.10 13.19 15.35
CA TRP A 196 -7.69 12.85 15.12
C TRP A 196 -6.73 13.94 15.62
N MET A 197 -7.22 15.16 15.90
CA MET A 197 -6.46 16.21 16.59
C MET A 197 -6.26 15.94 18.08
N GLU A 198 -6.76 14.83 18.63
CA GLU A 198 -6.48 14.48 20.02
C GLU A 198 -5.11 13.81 20.18
N CYS A 199 -4.52 13.27 19.11
CA CYS A 199 -3.24 12.59 19.15
C CYS A 199 -2.24 13.11 18.11
N ASN A 200 -0.94 12.94 18.40
CA ASN A 200 0.13 13.46 17.55
C ASN A 200 0.15 12.78 16.17
N ARG A 201 -0.08 11.47 16.10
CA ARG A 201 -0.11 10.71 14.84
C ARG A 201 -1.30 11.10 13.96
N GLY A 202 -2.48 11.26 14.55
CA GLY A 202 -3.66 11.75 13.85
C GLY A 202 -3.49 13.16 13.29
N ALA A 203 -2.89 14.08 14.06
CA ALA A 203 -2.57 15.42 13.58
C ALA A 203 -1.61 15.40 12.37
N PHE A 204 -0.61 14.52 12.35
CA PHE A 204 0.27 14.35 11.19
C PHE A 204 -0.42 13.74 9.97
N LEU A 205 -1.42 12.88 10.17
CA LEU A 205 -2.24 12.39 9.07
C LEU A 205 -3.06 13.53 8.46
N LEU A 206 -3.71 14.36 9.28
CA LEU A 206 -4.43 15.56 8.82
C LEU A 206 -3.52 16.53 8.06
N ILE A 207 -2.29 16.76 8.55
CA ILE A 207 -1.28 17.55 7.84
C ILE A 207 -0.98 16.95 6.47
N SER A 208 -0.78 15.63 6.40
CA SER A 208 -0.49 14.93 5.14
C SER A 208 -1.66 15.07 4.15
N MET A 209 -2.91 15.02 4.64
CA MET A 209 -4.10 15.25 3.82
C MET A 209 -4.22 16.69 3.31
N LEU A 210 -3.81 17.69 4.10
CA LEU A 210 -3.71 19.08 3.65
C LEU A 210 -2.55 19.31 2.67
N GLU A 211 -1.64 18.34 2.54
CA GLU A 211 -0.45 18.39 1.68
C GLU A 211 -0.60 17.59 0.39
N THR A 212 -1.75 16.96 0.15
CA THR A 212 -2.03 16.20 -1.09
C THR A 212 -2.13 17.09 -2.31
N GLU A 213 -2.49 18.36 -2.13
CA GLU A 213 -2.81 19.33 -3.20
C GLU A 213 -4.07 18.96 -4.01
N LEU A 214 -4.79 17.91 -3.60
CA LEU A 214 -6.09 17.52 -4.15
C LEU A 214 -7.19 18.45 -3.60
N PRO A 215 -7.88 19.25 -4.45
CA PRO A 215 -8.84 20.24 -3.97
C PRO A 215 -9.94 19.64 -3.09
N SER A 216 -10.52 18.51 -3.51
CA SER A 216 -11.56 17.75 -2.80
C SER A 216 -11.16 17.41 -1.36
N VAL A 217 -9.94 16.92 -1.18
CA VAL A 217 -9.38 16.51 0.12
C VAL A 217 -9.07 17.71 0.99
N VAL A 218 -8.38 18.71 0.44
CA VAL A 218 -7.97 19.90 1.19
C VAL A 218 -9.20 20.68 1.67
N GLU A 219 -10.19 20.89 0.82
CA GLU A 219 -11.44 21.57 1.18
C GLU A 219 -12.18 20.84 2.29
N ARG A 220 -12.37 19.52 2.14
CA ARG A 220 -13.06 18.73 3.17
C ARG A 220 -12.35 18.80 4.53
N ILE A 221 -11.03 18.69 4.57
CA ILE A 221 -10.29 18.77 5.84
C ILE A 221 -10.32 20.20 6.41
N LYS A 222 -10.26 21.26 5.58
CA LYS A 222 -10.42 22.64 6.06
C LYS A 222 -11.80 22.86 6.69
N GLU A 223 -12.87 22.40 6.04
CA GLU A 223 -14.23 22.50 6.57
C GLU A 223 -14.33 21.80 7.93
N GLU A 224 -13.85 20.56 8.02
CA GLU A 224 -13.84 19.80 9.27
C GLU A 224 -13.03 20.48 10.36
N LEU A 225 -11.91 21.14 10.06
CA LEU A 225 -11.08 21.77 11.08
C LEU A 225 -11.45 23.24 11.36
N THR A 226 -12.57 23.71 10.82
CA THR A 226 -13.08 25.07 11.06
C THR A 226 -13.38 25.29 12.54
N GLY A 227 -12.87 26.41 13.08
CA GLY A 227 -13.01 26.77 14.50
C GLY A 227 -12.06 26.05 15.45
N CYS A 228 -11.22 25.11 14.98
CA CYS A 228 -10.35 24.32 15.83
C CYS A 228 -9.01 25.00 16.19
N LYS A 229 -8.73 26.21 15.67
CA LYS A 229 -7.44 26.91 15.87
C LYS A 229 -7.12 27.16 17.36
N THR A 230 -8.09 27.65 18.14
CA THR A 230 -7.94 27.89 19.59
C THR A 230 -7.82 26.59 20.38
N TYR A 231 -8.41 25.51 19.86
CA TYR A 231 -8.31 24.20 20.46
C TYR A 231 -6.89 23.62 20.28
N LEU A 232 -6.39 23.65 19.05
CA LEU A 232 -5.05 23.19 18.69
C LEU A 232 -3.94 23.99 19.39
N SER A 233 -4.13 25.30 19.64
CA SER A 233 -3.12 26.11 20.35
C SER A 233 -2.89 25.68 21.80
N LYS A 234 -3.83 24.93 22.40
CA LYS A 234 -3.70 24.40 23.76
C LYS A 234 -2.98 23.04 23.81
N LYS A 235 -2.70 22.41 22.65
CA LYS A 235 -2.03 21.11 22.58
C LYS A 235 -0.51 21.31 22.53
N GLU A 236 0.23 20.52 23.31
CA GLU A 236 1.68 20.71 23.45
C GLU A 236 2.52 19.93 22.42
N TYR A 237 1.92 18.90 21.81
CA TYR A 237 2.62 18.01 20.90
C TYR A 237 2.89 18.63 19.52
N VAL A 238 3.93 18.12 18.85
CA VAL A 238 4.49 18.73 17.61
C VAL A 238 3.47 18.78 16.48
N GLY A 239 2.71 17.70 16.26
CA GLY A 239 1.69 17.62 15.22
C GLY A 239 0.64 18.74 15.30
N ALA A 240 0.17 19.11 16.49
CA ALA A 240 -0.82 20.17 16.66
C ALA A 240 -0.24 21.54 16.30
N LYS A 241 1.01 21.80 16.70
CA LYS A 241 1.70 23.07 16.39
C LYS A 241 1.87 23.23 14.88
N ILE A 242 2.26 22.17 14.18
CA ILE A 242 2.41 22.18 12.72
C ILE A 242 1.06 22.31 12.03
N LEU A 243 0.05 21.56 12.48
CA LEU A 243 -1.31 21.61 11.92
C LEU A 243 -1.92 23.02 12.09
N LEU A 244 -1.76 23.62 13.26
CA LEU A 244 -2.19 25.01 13.51
C LEU A 244 -1.49 25.99 12.57
N LYS A 245 -0.18 25.86 12.37
CA LYS A 245 0.58 26.70 11.43
C LYS A 245 0.03 26.54 10.01
N LYS A 246 -0.22 25.30 9.57
CA LYS A 246 -0.77 25.01 8.25
C LYS A 246 -2.15 25.67 8.06
N LEU A 247 -3.07 25.49 9.02
CA LEU A 247 -4.41 26.09 8.99
C LEU A 247 -4.44 27.62 9.08
N LYS A 248 -3.36 28.27 9.54
CA LYS A 248 -3.24 29.74 9.52
C LYS A 248 -2.80 30.27 8.15
N ASN A 249 -2.13 29.44 7.35
CA ASN A 249 -1.57 29.81 6.05
C ASN A 249 -2.46 29.37 4.87
N LEU A 250 -3.58 28.71 5.18
CA LEU A 250 -4.55 28.13 4.26
C LEU A 250 -5.86 28.90 4.33
#